data_AF-A0A7W8H9S1-F1
#
_entry.id   AF-A0A7W8H9S1-F1
#
_cell.length_a   1.000
_cell.length_b   1.000
_cell.length_c   1.000
_cell.angle_alpha   90.00
_cell.angle_beta   90.00
_cell.angle_gamma   90.00
#
_symmetry.space_group_name_H-M   'P 1'
#
loop_
_entity.id
_entity.type
_entity.pdbx_description
1 polymer ?
#
loop_
_entity_poly.entity_id
_entity_poly.type
_entity_poly.pdbx_seq_one_letter_code
_entity_poly.pdbx_strand_id
1 'polypeptide(L)'
;MFESLAGRQPGLIDFNEYKRYALGIPLVEKGGQLSVVFEVRARSLKRQPGEVCLPGGHVETDEDFERAAVRETCEELCIEQSQIQVIAPMDMYVSASGQMILPYLFRLLDYQGTFNPEEVDEIFYVPVDFFWENPPVSYKNHIFTKPDRDFPLDKIPGGKRYPWSSGWSSVYFYPKIHGHVIWGLTAKIMKSAANIMKEAVDHGQ
;
A
#
# COMPACT_ATOMS: atom_id res chain seq x y z
N MET A 1 -14.65 13.11 -36.66
CA MET A 1 -13.76 13.96 -35.82
C MET A 1 -13.58 13.39 -34.39
N PHE A 2 -14.31 12.35 -33.97
CA PHE A 2 -14.12 11.70 -32.66
C PHE A 2 -13.82 10.19 -32.76
N GLU A 3 -13.95 9.63 -33.95
CA GLU A 3 -13.68 8.22 -34.27
C GLU A 3 -12.20 7.86 -34.05
N SER A 4 -11.30 8.85 -34.11
CA SER A 4 -9.88 8.70 -33.75
C SER A 4 -9.65 8.46 -32.25
N LEU A 5 -10.68 8.61 -31.41
CA LEU A 5 -10.62 8.25 -29.99
C LEU A 5 -10.85 6.75 -29.75
N ALA A 6 -11.21 5.98 -30.78
CA ALA A 6 -11.33 4.53 -30.68
C ALA A 6 -9.98 3.92 -30.25
N GLY A 7 -10.00 3.16 -29.15
CA GLY A 7 -8.79 2.56 -28.57
C GLY A 7 -8.06 3.44 -27.54
N ARG A 8 -8.54 4.67 -27.27
CA ARG A 8 -8.02 5.50 -26.18
C ARG A 8 -8.19 4.78 -24.84
N GLN A 9 -7.11 4.65 -24.09
CA GLN A 9 -7.15 4.18 -22.71
C GLN A 9 -7.63 5.30 -21.77
N PRO A 10 -8.56 5.02 -20.84
CA PRO A 10 -8.95 5.99 -19.83
C PRO A 10 -7.75 6.35 -18.95
N GLY A 11 -7.63 7.64 -18.62
CA GLY A 11 -6.71 8.12 -17.59
C GLY A 11 -7.48 8.45 -16.31
N LEU A 12 -6.75 8.74 -15.23
CA LEU A 12 -7.34 9.22 -13.99
C LEU A 12 -7.47 10.75 -14.02
N ILE A 13 -8.65 11.25 -13.66
CA ILE A 13 -8.85 12.70 -13.46
C ILE A 13 -7.99 13.14 -12.28
N ASP A 14 -7.35 14.30 -12.41
CA ASP A 14 -6.46 14.88 -11.41
C ASP A 14 -5.28 13.97 -11.03
N PHE A 15 -4.82 13.11 -11.94
CA PHE A 15 -3.70 12.18 -11.71
C PHE A 15 -2.48 12.85 -11.08
N ASN A 16 -2.14 14.06 -11.54
CA ASN A 16 -0.99 14.83 -11.04
C ASN A 16 -1.21 15.47 -9.66
N GLU A 17 -2.45 15.50 -9.14
CA GLU A 17 -2.76 16.02 -7.81
C GLU A 17 -2.63 14.94 -6.72
N TYR A 18 -2.61 13.66 -7.10
CA TYR A 18 -2.41 12.58 -6.14
C TYR A 18 -0.98 12.56 -5.61
N LYS A 19 -0.87 12.41 -4.28
CA LYS A 19 0.39 12.00 -3.65
C LYS A 19 0.60 10.52 -3.98
N ARG A 20 1.62 10.27 -4.81
CA ARG A 20 1.98 8.93 -5.29
C ARG A 20 2.95 8.28 -4.33
N TYR A 21 2.68 7.02 -4.01
CA TYR A 21 3.52 6.16 -3.20
C TYR A 21 3.64 4.80 -3.87
N ALA A 22 4.74 4.11 -3.60
CA ALA A 22 4.94 2.73 -4.02
C ALA A 22 5.41 1.89 -2.84
N LEU A 23 5.00 0.63 -2.79
CA LEU A 23 5.33 -0.28 -1.69
C LEU A 23 5.94 -1.56 -2.24
N GLY A 24 6.90 -2.13 -1.52
CA GLY A 24 7.36 -3.51 -1.71
C GLY A 24 6.56 -4.47 -0.85
N ILE A 25 6.22 -5.64 -1.39
CA ILE A 25 5.76 -6.81 -0.62
C ILE A 25 6.89 -7.84 -0.73
N PRO A 26 7.89 -7.81 0.17
CA PRO A 26 9.08 -8.61 0.01
C PRO A 26 8.85 -10.03 0.51
N LEU A 27 9.01 -11.00 -0.37
CA LEU A 27 8.94 -12.42 -0.04
C LEU A 27 10.34 -12.99 0.21
N VAL A 28 10.46 -13.77 1.28
CA VAL A 28 11.66 -14.52 1.65
C VAL A 28 11.30 -15.95 2.02
N GLU A 29 12.22 -16.88 1.81
CA GLU A 29 12.12 -18.21 2.41
C GLU A 29 12.69 -18.19 3.83
N LYS A 30 11.84 -18.43 4.83
CA LYS A 30 12.25 -18.51 6.23
C LYS A 30 11.74 -19.81 6.84
N GLY A 31 12.66 -20.66 7.31
CA GLY A 31 12.28 -21.94 7.93
C GLY A 31 11.54 -22.89 7.00
N GLY A 32 11.79 -22.83 5.68
CA GLY A 32 11.09 -23.63 4.67
C GLY A 32 9.70 -23.10 4.29
N GLN A 33 9.32 -21.90 4.74
CA GLN A 33 8.06 -21.26 4.40
C GLN A 33 8.29 -19.92 3.70
N LEU A 34 7.49 -19.66 2.66
CA LEU A 34 7.45 -18.36 2.00
C LEU A 34 6.77 -17.36 2.94
N SER A 35 7.49 -16.29 3.30
CA SER A 35 7.05 -15.30 4.27
C SER A 35 7.21 -13.89 3.73
N VAL A 36 6.29 -13.01 4.10
CA VAL A 36 6.36 -11.57 3.83
C VAL A 36 7.19 -10.90 4.92
N VAL A 37 8.11 -10.01 4.52
CA VAL A 37 8.85 -9.14 5.43
C VAL A 37 8.00 -7.92 5.77
N PHE A 38 7.79 -7.69 7.06
CA PHE A 38 7.16 -6.49 7.60
C PHE A 38 8.14 -5.70 8.45
N GLU A 39 7.87 -4.41 8.54
CA GLU A 39 8.62 -3.46 9.33
C GLU A 39 7.73 -2.87 10.42
N VAL A 40 8.34 -2.50 11.54
CA VAL A 40 7.78 -1.59 12.52
C VAL A 40 8.47 -0.25 12.36
N ARG A 41 7.70 0.78 12.01
CA ARG A 41 8.23 2.13 11.78
C ARG A 41 8.95 2.67 13.01
N ALA A 42 10.13 3.25 12.82
CA ALA A 42 10.90 3.83 13.90
C ALA A 42 10.10 4.88 14.69
N ARG A 43 10.20 4.83 16.02
CA ARG A 43 9.47 5.76 16.91
C ARG A 43 9.89 7.22 16.76
N SER A 44 11.06 7.48 16.19
CA SER A 44 11.59 8.82 15.88
C SER A 44 10.84 9.50 14.72
N LEU A 45 10.10 8.74 13.91
CA LEU A 45 9.46 9.26 12.70
C LEU A 45 8.25 10.14 13.00
N LYS A 46 8.06 11.18 12.18
CA LYS A 46 6.94 12.13 12.31
C LYS A 46 5.58 11.51 11.96
N ARG A 47 5.57 10.46 11.14
CA ARG A 47 4.34 9.81 10.64
C ARG A 47 4.28 8.37 11.13
N GLN A 48 3.16 8.03 11.77
CA GLN A 48 2.79 6.67 12.17
C GLN A 48 3.90 5.90 12.91
N PRO A 49 4.54 6.51 13.94
CA PRO A 49 5.60 5.85 14.69
C PRO A 49 5.10 4.57 15.36
N GLY A 50 5.85 3.47 15.22
CA GLY A 50 5.52 2.17 15.80
C GLY A 50 4.39 1.39 15.10
N GLU A 51 3.88 1.86 13.97
CA GLU A 51 2.93 1.11 13.16
C GLU A 51 3.63 0.07 12.28
N VAL A 52 2.94 -1.05 12.02
CA VAL A 52 3.41 -2.05 11.07
C VAL A 52 3.19 -1.57 9.64
N CYS A 53 4.24 -1.59 8.83
CA CYS A 53 4.18 -1.29 7.41
C CYS A 53 4.89 -2.33 6.55
N LEU A 54 4.65 -2.18 5.26
CA LEU A 54 5.49 -2.73 4.21
C LEU A 54 6.53 -1.67 3.85
N PRO A 55 7.71 -2.06 3.33
CA PRO A 55 8.67 -1.09 2.84
C PRO A 55 8.05 -0.24 1.74
N GLY A 56 8.37 1.05 1.70
CA GLY A 56 7.90 1.94 0.65
C GLY A 56 7.68 3.38 1.08
N GLY A 57 7.62 4.24 0.07
CA GLY A 57 7.57 5.68 0.27
C GLY A 57 7.07 6.42 -0.96
N HIS A 58 7.48 7.67 -1.05
CA HIS A 58 6.99 8.60 -2.06
C HIS A 58 7.58 8.27 -3.43
N VAL A 59 6.78 8.39 -4.49
CA VAL A 59 7.30 8.37 -5.86
C VAL A 59 7.86 9.74 -6.19
N GLU A 60 9.17 9.81 -6.42
CA GLU A 60 9.87 11.04 -6.79
C GLU A 60 9.57 11.49 -8.23
N THR A 61 10.01 12.70 -8.60
CA THR A 61 9.68 13.34 -9.88
C THR A 61 10.20 12.56 -11.09
N ASP A 62 11.33 11.87 -10.96
CA ASP A 62 12.07 11.23 -12.06
C ASP A 62 12.06 9.69 -12.00
N GLU A 63 11.06 9.12 -11.32
CA GLU A 63 10.88 7.68 -11.21
C GLU A 63 9.43 7.24 -11.43
N ASP A 64 9.28 5.97 -11.83
CA ASP A 64 8.00 5.29 -11.85
C ASP A 64 7.76 4.58 -10.51
N PHE A 65 6.56 4.00 -10.36
CA PHE A 65 6.19 3.30 -9.13
C PHE A 65 7.09 2.09 -8.84
N GLU A 66 7.56 1.36 -9.85
CA GLU A 66 8.38 0.18 -9.64
C GLU A 66 9.76 0.57 -9.09
N ARG A 67 10.39 1.57 -9.73
CA ARG A 67 11.67 2.12 -9.29
C ARG A 67 11.59 2.70 -7.88
N ALA A 68 10.50 3.39 -7.54
CA ALA A 68 10.25 3.89 -6.20
C ALA A 68 10.15 2.74 -5.18
N ALA A 69 9.34 1.71 -5.46
CA ALA A 69 9.19 0.56 -4.54
C ALA A 69 10.52 -0.18 -4.32
N VAL A 70 11.32 -0.35 -5.38
CA VAL A 70 12.66 -0.96 -5.30
C VAL A 70 13.60 -0.10 -4.47
N ARG A 71 13.70 1.20 -4.76
CA ARG A 71 14.57 2.15 -4.04
C ARG A 71 14.27 2.16 -2.54
N GLU A 72 13.00 2.38 -2.18
CA GLU A 72 12.57 2.45 -0.78
C GLU A 72 12.84 1.12 -0.06
N THR A 73 12.57 -0.02 -0.70
CA THR A 73 12.87 -1.34 -0.11
C THR A 73 14.37 -1.54 0.10
N CYS A 74 15.21 -1.09 -0.83
CA CYS A 74 16.67 -1.13 -0.68
C CYS A 74 17.15 -0.25 0.49
N GLU A 75 16.62 0.97 0.60
CA GLU A 75 16.96 1.94 1.64
C GLU A 75 16.55 1.43 3.03
N GLU A 76 15.28 1.03 3.19
CA GLU A 76 14.71 0.61 4.48
C GLU A 76 15.26 -0.76 4.94
N LEU A 77 15.48 -1.72 4.02
CA LEU A 77 16.03 -3.05 4.36
C LEU A 77 17.55 -3.14 4.25
N CYS A 78 18.24 -2.05 3.87
CA CYS A 78 19.69 -2.02 3.64
C CYS A 78 20.18 -3.16 2.72
N ILE A 79 19.54 -3.32 1.57
CA ILE A 79 19.89 -4.33 0.55
C ILE A 79 20.22 -3.69 -0.79
N GLU A 80 20.93 -4.44 -1.63
CA GLU A 80 21.23 -4.02 -2.99
C GLU A 80 20.08 -4.34 -3.94
N GLN A 81 19.93 -3.54 -5.01
CA GLN A 81 18.91 -3.80 -6.04
C GLN A 81 19.04 -5.20 -6.68
N SER A 82 20.25 -5.73 -6.76
CA SER A 82 20.51 -7.10 -7.27
C SER A 82 19.91 -8.19 -6.39
N GLN A 83 19.54 -7.89 -5.16
CA GLN A 83 18.85 -8.80 -4.25
C GLN A 83 17.33 -8.76 -4.42
N ILE A 84 16.79 -7.88 -5.28
CA ILE A 84 15.35 -7.78 -5.53
C ILE A 84 15.02 -8.34 -6.91
N GLN A 85 14.20 -9.39 -6.93
CA GLN A 85 13.49 -9.81 -8.13
C GLN A 85 12.05 -9.30 -8.07
N VAL A 86 11.69 -8.37 -8.97
CA VAL A 86 10.29 -7.93 -9.13
C VAL A 86 9.49 -9.04 -9.78
N ILE A 87 8.41 -9.48 -9.12
CA ILE A 87 7.51 -10.53 -9.63
C ILE A 87 6.36 -9.91 -10.41
N ALA A 88 5.60 -9.01 -9.78
CA ALA A 88 4.43 -8.39 -10.40
C ALA A 88 3.98 -7.12 -9.64
N PRO A 89 3.34 -6.15 -10.32
CA PRO A 89 2.52 -5.14 -9.65
C PRO A 89 1.25 -5.78 -9.07
N MET A 90 0.82 -5.30 -7.92
CA MET A 90 -0.46 -5.67 -7.27
C MET A 90 -1.55 -4.63 -7.59
N ASP A 91 -2.74 -4.79 -7.00
CA ASP A 91 -3.82 -3.81 -7.15
C ASP A 91 -3.44 -2.43 -6.58
N MET A 92 -3.70 -1.39 -7.38
CA MET A 92 -3.53 -0.01 -6.96
C MET A 92 -4.62 0.42 -5.97
N TYR A 93 -4.22 1.10 -4.90
CA TYR A 93 -5.13 1.74 -3.97
C TYR A 93 -5.18 3.26 -4.19
N VAL A 94 -6.40 3.80 -4.38
CA VAL A 94 -6.65 5.25 -4.47
C VAL A 94 -7.57 5.67 -3.32
N SER A 95 -7.10 6.59 -2.48
CA SER A 95 -7.85 7.09 -1.33
C SER A 95 -8.61 8.38 -1.66
N ALA A 96 -9.72 8.59 -0.95
CA ALA A 96 -10.48 9.85 -1.00
C ALA A 96 -9.67 11.06 -0.49
N SER A 97 -8.58 10.83 0.24
CA SER A 97 -7.66 11.86 0.74
C SER A 97 -6.53 12.22 -0.26
N GLY A 98 -6.60 11.74 -1.50
CA GLY A 98 -5.64 12.10 -2.55
C GLY A 98 -4.31 11.35 -2.48
N GLN A 99 -4.29 10.14 -1.94
CA GLN A 99 -3.14 9.23 -2.01
C GLN A 99 -3.38 8.13 -3.04
N MET A 100 -2.38 7.85 -3.86
CA MET A 100 -2.32 6.74 -4.80
C MET A 100 -1.15 5.84 -4.43
N ILE A 101 -1.41 4.56 -4.24
CA ILE A 101 -0.40 3.60 -3.77
C ILE A 101 -0.40 2.39 -4.70
N LEU A 102 0.76 2.04 -5.25
CA LEU A 102 0.95 0.84 -6.04
C LEU A 102 1.93 -0.12 -5.35
N PRO A 103 1.45 -1.26 -4.83
CA PRO A 103 2.32 -2.29 -4.26
C PRO A 103 2.92 -3.18 -5.36
N TYR A 104 4.13 -3.69 -5.12
CA TYR A 104 4.80 -4.66 -5.96
C TYR A 104 5.21 -5.88 -5.15
N LEU A 105 4.97 -7.07 -5.68
CA LEU A 105 5.44 -8.31 -5.07
C LEU A 105 6.89 -8.56 -5.48
N PHE A 106 7.75 -8.75 -4.49
CA PHE A 106 9.17 -9.00 -4.69
C PHE A 106 9.55 -10.37 -4.16
N ARG A 107 10.58 -10.98 -4.76
CA ARG A 107 11.37 -12.02 -4.12
C ARG A 107 12.72 -11.43 -3.73
N LEU A 108 13.06 -11.52 -2.46
CA LEU A 108 14.37 -11.13 -1.98
C LEU A 108 15.34 -12.31 -2.05
N LEU A 109 16.53 -12.08 -2.58
CA LEU A 109 17.61 -13.05 -2.72
C LEU A 109 18.63 -12.83 -1.59
N ASP A 110 18.97 -13.91 -0.88
CA ASP A 110 19.98 -13.91 0.18
C ASP A 110 19.78 -12.84 1.27
N TYR A 111 18.54 -12.47 1.58
CA TYR A 111 18.24 -11.45 2.59
C TYR A 111 18.65 -11.90 4.00
N GLN A 112 19.44 -11.07 4.69
CA GLN A 112 20.02 -11.38 5.99
C GLN A 112 19.28 -10.76 7.17
N GLY A 113 18.10 -10.16 6.95
CA GLY A 113 17.36 -9.49 8.03
C GLY A 113 17.98 -8.16 8.44
N THR A 114 18.57 -7.45 7.50
CA THR A 114 19.09 -6.09 7.68
C THR A 114 17.98 -5.05 7.59
N PHE A 115 18.16 -3.90 8.23
CA PHE A 115 17.27 -2.75 8.13
C PHE A 115 17.97 -1.46 8.56
N ASN A 116 17.46 -0.31 8.11
CA ASN A 116 17.95 1.01 8.50
C ASN A 116 17.30 1.44 9.83
N PRO A 117 18.05 1.56 10.94
CA PRO A 117 17.50 1.93 12.25
C PRO A 117 16.99 3.37 12.33
N GLU A 118 17.29 4.23 11.35
CA GLU A 118 16.71 5.57 11.29
C GLU A 118 15.22 5.56 10.92
N GLU A 119 14.78 4.51 10.22
CA GLU A 119 13.44 4.39 9.66
C GLU A 119 12.66 3.18 10.18
N VAL A 120 13.36 2.12 10.58
CA VAL A 120 12.78 0.84 11.02
C VAL A 120 13.29 0.48 12.42
N ASP A 121 12.39 0.26 13.36
CA ASP A 121 12.73 -0.21 14.72
C ASP A 121 12.88 -1.74 14.79
N GLU A 122 12.11 -2.46 13.98
CA GLU A 122 12.03 -3.92 14.00
C GLU A 122 11.59 -4.46 12.64
N ILE A 123 12.13 -5.61 12.25
CA ILE A 123 11.60 -6.42 11.15
C ILE A 123 11.05 -7.74 11.69
N PHE A 124 9.98 -8.23 11.07
CA PHE A 124 9.45 -9.55 11.37
C PHE A 124 8.85 -10.20 10.12
N TYR A 125 8.65 -11.51 10.19
CA TYR A 125 8.26 -12.32 9.05
C TYR A 125 6.88 -12.92 9.32
N VAL A 126 6.00 -12.87 8.33
CA VAL A 126 4.68 -13.51 8.41
C VAL A 126 4.51 -14.46 7.23
N PRO A 127 4.27 -15.76 7.47
CA PRO A 127 4.02 -16.72 6.40
C PRO A 127 2.89 -16.26 5.48
N VAL A 128 3.02 -16.46 4.17
CA VAL A 128 1.95 -16.08 3.21
C VAL A 128 0.64 -16.79 3.56
N ASP A 129 0.71 -18.07 3.93
CA ASP A 129 -0.44 -18.91 4.31
C ASP A 129 -1.24 -18.32 5.47
N PHE A 130 -0.60 -17.57 6.39
CA PHE A 130 -1.30 -16.88 7.47
C PHE A 130 -2.42 -15.98 6.94
N PHE A 131 -2.17 -15.25 5.84
CA PHE A 131 -3.15 -14.34 5.26
C PHE A 131 -4.30 -15.05 4.55
N TRP A 132 -4.09 -16.30 4.12
CA TRP A 132 -5.14 -17.14 3.53
C TRP A 132 -6.00 -17.80 4.59
N GLU A 133 -5.39 -18.24 5.68
CA GLU A 133 -6.07 -18.93 6.78
C GLU A 133 -6.77 -17.98 7.74
N ASN A 134 -6.30 -16.72 7.83
CA ASN A 134 -6.77 -15.74 8.82
C ASN A 134 -7.30 -14.48 8.12
N PRO A 135 -8.49 -14.53 7.47
CA PRO A 135 -9.06 -13.34 6.83
C PRO A 135 -9.27 -12.22 7.86
N PRO A 136 -8.98 -10.95 7.50
CA PRO A 136 -9.02 -9.87 8.47
C PRO A 136 -10.46 -9.45 8.80
N VAL A 137 -10.66 -8.95 10.02
CA VAL A 137 -11.93 -8.36 10.44
C VAL A 137 -12.05 -6.95 9.89
N SER A 138 -13.21 -6.59 9.35
CA SER A 138 -13.46 -5.27 8.75
C SER A 138 -14.37 -4.39 9.60
N TYR A 139 -14.01 -3.12 9.75
CA TYR A 139 -14.81 -2.08 10.38
C TYR A 139 -15.05 -0.93 9.39
N LYS A 140 -16.18 -0.23 9.52
CA LYS A 140 -16.51 0.91 8.64
C LYS A 140 -16.13 2.23 9.31
N ASN A 141 -15.36 3.05 8.59
CA ASN A 141 -15.14 4.45 8.92
C ASN A 141 -15.99 5.33 8.01
N HIS A 142 -16.64 6.34 8.59
CA HIS A 142 -17.31 7.37 7.80
C HIS A 142 -16.29 8.33 7.18
N ILE A 143 -16.53 8.70 5.93
CA ILE A 143 -15.81 9.77 5.24
C ILE A 143 -16.82 10.87 4.92
N PHE A 144 -16.47 12.11 5.28
CA PHE A 144 -17.30 13.27 5.01
C PHE A 144 -16.53 14.28 4.17
N THR A 145 -17.19 14.79 3.14
CA THR A 145 -16.69 15.96 2.42
C THR A 145 -16.96 17.20 3.25
N LYS A 146 -15.90 17.95 3.55
CA LYS A 146 -16.00 19.26 4.20
C LYS A 146 -15.42 20.31 3.25
N PRO A 147 -16.22 21.25 2.72
CA PRO A 147 -15.72 22.35 1.94
C PRO A 147 -14.74 23.21 2.74
N ASP A 148 -13.72 23.72 2.08
CA ASP A 148 -12.82 24.71 2.66
C ASP A 148 -13.54 26.06 2.89
N ARG A 149 -12.96 26.94 3.68
CA ARG A 149 -13.54 28.22 4.10
C ARG A 149 -13.95 29.09 2.91
N ASP A 150 -13.15 29.10 1.86
CA ASP A 150 -13.32 29.98 0.71
C ASP A 150 -14.06 29.29 -0.45
N PHE A 151 -14.70 28.14 -0.18
CA PHE A 151 -15.51 27.42 -1.16
C PHE A 151 -16.74 28.28 -1.59
N PRO A 152 -16.97 28.47 -2.91
CA PRO A 152 -18.00 29.40 -3.41
C PRO A 152 -19.40 28.79 -3.33
N LEU A 153 -19.96 28.73 -2.12
CA LEU A 153 -21.28 28.15 -1.84
C LEU A 153 -22.41 28.89 -2.58
N ASP A 154 -22.23 30.15 -2.95
CA ASP A 154 -23.18 30.93 -3.75
C ASP A 154 -23.30 30.44 -5.21
N LYS A 155 -22.30 29.69 -5.70
CA LYS A 155 -22.25 29.20 -7.08
C LYS A 155 -22.82 27.80 -7.28
N ILE A 156 -23.22 27.12 -6.22
CA ILE A 156 -23.75 25.75 -6.30
C ILE A 156 -25.23 25.68 -5.92
N PRO A 157 -26.01 24.77 -6.53
CA PRO A 157 -27.40 24.53 -6.12
C PRO A 157 -27.48 24.22 -4.62
N GLY A 158 -28.41 24.84 -3.90
CA GLY A 158 -28.61 24.61 -2.46
C GLY A 158 -27.57 25.26 -1.54
N GLY A 159 -26.45 25.79 -2.06
CA GLY A 159 -25.42 26.51 -1.32
C GLY A 159 -25.04 25.88 0.02
N LYS A 160 -25.26 26.59 1.13
CA LYS A 160 -24.98 26.09 2.49
C LYS A 160 -25.72 24.79 2.86
N ARG A 161 -26.82 24.47 2.18
CA ARG A 161 -27.63 23.25 2.38
C ARG A 161 -27.30 22.16 1.38
N TYR A 162 -26.21 22.29 0.61
CA TYR A 162 -25.81 21.25 -0.33
C TYR A 162 -25.63 19.90 0.40
N PRO A 163 -26.22 18.80 -0.10
CA PRO A 163 -26.12 17.50 0.53
C PRO A 163 -24.78 16.87 0.19
N TRP A 164 -23.73 17.28 0.90
CA TRP A 164 -22.38 16.73 0.73
C TRP A 164 -22.40 15.22 0.82
N SER A 165 -21.73 14.55 -0.12
CA SER A 165 -21.60 13.10 -0.09
C SER A 165 -20.87 12.67 1.18
N SER A 166 -21.46 11.67 1.83
CA SER A 166 -20.81 10.90 2.89
C SER A 166 -20.57 9.50 2.36
N GLY A 167 -19.34 9.02 2.49
CA GLY A 167 -18.95 7.68 2.11
C GLY A 167 -18.55 6.83 3.31
N TRP A 168 -18.16 5.60 3.02
CA TRP A 168 -17.60 4.67 3.99
C TRP A 168 -16.30 4.12 3.44
N SER A 169 -15.30 3.93 4.30
CA SER A 169 -14.10 3.16 3.98
C SER A 169 -13.95 2.03 4.98
N SER A 170 -13.68 0.83 4.48
CA SER A 170 -13.36 -0.32 5.32
C SER A 170 -11.94 -0.19 5.89
N VAL A 171 -11.80 -0.43 7.18
CA VAL A 171 -10.53 -0.60 7.89
C VAL A 171 -10.42 -2.07 8.29
N TYR A 172 -9.28 -2.68 8.01
CA TYR A 172 -9.06 -4.10 8.24
C TYR A 172 -8.08 -4.34 9.40
N PHE A 173 -8.27 -5.45 10.11
CA PHE A 173 -7.42 -5.87 11.22
C PHE A 173 -7.17 -7.38 11.11
N TYR A 174 -5.92 -7.78 10.98
CA TYR A 174 -5.52 -9.17 11.12
C TYR A 174 -5.39 -9.55 12.61
N PRO A 175 -5.52 -10.85 12.94
CA PRO A 175 -5.15 -11.35 14.26
C PRO A 175 -3.71 -10.97 14.61
N LYS A 176 -3.46 -10.80 15.91
CA LYS A 176 -2.13 -10.45 16.41
C LYS A 176 -1.13 -11.58 16.10
N ILE A 177 0.03 -11.23 15.54
CA ILE A 177 1.10 -12.17 15.18
C ILE A 177 2.44 -11.58 15.59
N HIS A 178 3.31 -12.40 16.20
CA HIS A 178 4.62 -11.96 16.72
C HIS A 178 4.60 -10.73 17.64
N GLY A 179 3.50 -10.48 18.36
CA GLY A 179 3.39 -9.29 19.20
C GLY A 179 2.81 -8.06 18.50
N HIS A 180 2.56 -8.13 17.19
CA HIS A 180 2.14 -7.02 16.34
C HIS A 180 0.74 -7.20 15.75
N VAL A 181 0.09 -6.09 15.43
CA VAL A 181 -1.20 -6.08 14.72
C VAL A 181 -1.00 -5.44 13.36
N ILE A 182 -1.29 -6.19 12.29
CA ILE A 182 -1.35 -5.65 10.93
C ILE A 182 -2.75 -5.09 10.72
N TRP A 183 -2.88 -3.78 10.57
CA TRP A 183 -4.17 -3.11 10.46
C TRP A 183 -4.18 -1.98 9.43
N GLY A 184 -5.34 -1.35 9.26
CA GLY A 184 -5.46 -0.13 8.47
C GLY A 184 -5.21 -0.37 6.98
N LEU A 185 -4.38 0.48 6.40
CA LEU A 185 -4.06 0.43 4.98
C LEU A 185 -3.15 -0.75 4.64
N THR A 186 -2.15 -1.05 5.48
CA THR A 186 -1.28 -2.22 5.35
C THR A 186 -2.12 -3.50 5.27
N ALA A 187 -3.09 -3.66 6.18
CA ALA A 187 -3.99 -4.82 6.15
C ALA A 187 -4.90 -4.85 4.90
N LYS A 188 -5.37 -3.69 4.43
CA LYS A 188 -6.16 -3.62 3.18
C LYS A 188 -5.35 -4.08 1.97
N ILE A 189 -4.12 -3.59 1.85
CA ILE A 189 -3.20 -3.94 0.76
C ILE A 189 -2.86 -5.42 0.82
N MET A 190 -2.48 -5.93 1.99
CA MET A 190 -2.18 -7.35 2.17
C MET A 190 -3.37 -8.26 1.90
N LYS A 191 -4.59 -7.85 2.23
CA LYS A 191 -5.79 -8.60 1.86
C LYS A 191 -5.94 -8.72 0.34
N SER A 192 -5.71 -7.65 -0.42
CA SER A 192 -5.75 -7.70 -1.90
C SER A 192 -4.63 -8.60 -2.44
N ALA A 193 -3.39 -8.37 -1.99
CA ALA A 193 -2.23 -9.14 -2.44
C ALA A 193 -2.35 -10.63 -2.10
N ALA A 194 -2.83 -10.98 -0.90
CA ALA A 194 -3.05 -12.37 -0.49
C ALA A 194 -4.07 -13.08 -1.38
N ASN A 195 -5.14 -12.39 -1.81
CA ASN A 195 -6.11 -12.95 -2.75
C ASN A 195 -5.47 -13.21 -4.12
N ILE A 196 -4.72 -12.24 -4.66
CA ILE A 196 -4.00 -12.40 -5.94
C ILE A 196 -3.01 -13.57 -5.87
N MET A 197 -2.20 -13.63 -4.80
CA MET A 197 -1.25 -14.72 -4.59
C MET A 197 -1.95 -16.08 -4.48
N LYS A 198 -3.11 -16.14 -3.81
CA LYS A 198 -3.89 -17.38 -3.69
C LYS A 198 -4.43 -17.85 -5.04
N GLU A 199 -4.98 -16.94 -5.83
CA GLU A 199 -5.50 -17.24 -7.16
C GLU A 199 -4.40 -17.78 -8.09
N ALA A 200 -3.19 -17.20 -8.02
CA ALA A 200 -2.04 -17.69 -8.79
C ALA A 200 -1.65 -19.14 -8.41
N VAL A 201 -1.57 -19.44 -7.11
CA VAL A 201 -1.25 -20.79 -6.60
C VAL A 201 -2.34 -21.81 -6.96
N ASP A 202 -3.62 -21.45 -6.76
CA ASP A 202 -4.76 -22.33 -7.05
C ASP A 202 -4.90 -22.61 -8.57
N HIS A 203 -4.37 -21.74 -9.43
CA HIS A 203 -4.39 -21.87 -10.89
C HIS A 203 -3.07 -22.35 -11.51
N GLY A 204 -2.06 -22.67 -10.69
CA GLY A 204 -0.81 -23.28 -11.13
C GLY A 204 0.01 -22.43 -12.12
N GLN A 205 -0.07 -21.11 -12.00
CA GLN A 205 0.79 -20.18 -12.75
C GLN A 205 2.10 -19.90 -12.03
#